data_AF-A0A139MXR4-F1
#
_entry.id   AF-A0A139MXR4-F1
#
_cell.length_a   1.000
_cell.length_b   1.000
_cell.length_c   1.000
_cell.angle_alpha   90.00
_cell.angle_beta   90.00
_cell.angle_gamma   90.00
#
_symmetry.space_group_name_H-M   'P 1'
#
loop_
_entity.id
_entity.type
_entity.pdbx_description
1 polymer ?
#
loop_
_entity_poly.entity_id
_entity_poly.type
_entity_poly.pdbx_seq_one_letter_code
_entity_poly.pdbx_strand_id
1 'polypeptide(L)'
;MENPLTTEIQANYQEMYQLAEQVITTMPTFQSFSLTPNEIAYIALHFMAAKERYKEQRKYNVLVICATGYGSAQMLKSRIENELGNLISITDVIGYYEINDEKLKGIDFIVSSIDLSNLIFNIPVFTVSVFLTDEELQEIKHSISHLNTSTSLRKMEDETSELSVREVFDDYFSKEAFFILSNVSKDEVLRKLVKSISKHENDQFEKRMLDMMKQREAMSSIIFGEHIAVPHPMKAVGSKHHFAVALIQDELLWDDQYPSIKIVFLMSMSIHENDGLPELTSAIVDLVDEPDLQEQMLACQSFEEFRTLFFKIKER
;
A
#
# COMPACT_ATOMS: atom_id res chain seq x y z
N MET A 1 13.11 -14.38 37.93
CA MET A 1 12.02 -13.47 37.51
C MET A 1 10.93 -14.31 36.87
N GLU A 2 9.67 -13.90 36.91
CA GLU A 2 8.59 -14.62 36.21
C GLU A 2 8.34 -13.99 34.84
N ASN A 3 8.15 -14.82 33.81
CA ASN A 3 7.85 -14.40 32.45
C ASN A 3 6.52 -15.05 32.04
N PRO A 4 5.44 -14.28 31.77
CA PRO A 4 4.13 -14.85 31.46
C PRO A 4 4.12 -15.59 30.10
N LEU A 5 5.10 -15.36 29.23
CA LEU A 5 5.18 -15.95 27.89
C LEU A 5 6.06 -17.21 27.82
N THR A 6 6.65 -17.70 28.92
CA THR A 6 7.60 -18.83 28.90
C THR A 6 7.05 -20.06 28.18
N THR A 7 5.83 -20.48 28.51
CA THR A 7 5.18 -21.66 27.92
C THR A 7 4.95 -21.49 26.42
N GLU A 8 4.60 -20.27 25.99
CA GLU A 8 4.36 -19.94 24.58
C GLU A 8 5.68 -19.87 23.79
N ILE A 9 6.73 -19.27 24.37
CA ILE A 9 8.07 -19.20 23.78
C ILE A 9 8.68 -20.60 23.64
N GLN A 10 8.46 -21.48 24.62
CA GLN A 10 8.90 -22.88 24.54
C GLN A 10 8.12 -23.70 23.48
N ALA A 11 6.83 -23.41 23.26
CA ALA A 11 6.01 -24.13 22.29
C ALA A 11 6.19 -23.62 20.84
N ASN A 12 6.15 -22.30 20.64
CA ASN A 12 6.09 -21.66 19.32
C ASN A 12 7.47 -21.21 18.81
N TYR A 13 8.42 -20.95 19.71
CA TYR A 13 9.72 -20.33 19.39
C TYR A 13 10.91 -21.17 19.91
N GLN A 14 10.74 -22.50 19.93
CA GLN A 14 11.70 -23.45 20.52
C GLN A 14 13.15 -23.28 20.03
N GLU A 15 13.37 -22.96 18.74
CA GLU A 15 14.70 -22.66 18.17
C GLU A 15 15.41 -21.53 18.94
N MET A 16 14.71 -20.44 19.21
CA MET A 16 15.25 -19.26 19.90
C MET A 16 15.44 -19.52 21.40
N TYR A 17 14.56 -20.32 22.01
CA TYR A 17 14.69 -20.74 23.39
C TYR A 17 15.92 -21.63 23.61
N GLN A 18 16.11 -22.64 22.75
CA GLN A 18 17.28 -23.54 22.80
C GLN A 18 18.59 -22.79 22.49
N LEU A 19 18.57 -21.83 21.56
CA LEU A 19 19.71 -20.96 21.30
C LEU A 19 20.08 -20.10 22.53
N ALA A 20 19.09 -19.53 23.22
CA ALA A 20 19.31 -18.77 24.46
C ALA A 20 19.89 -19.67 25.57
N GLU A 21 19.33 -20.85 25.79
CA GLU A 21 19.81 -21.83 26.77
C GLU A 21 21.27 -22.25 26.46
N GLN A 22 21.57 -22.62 25.21
CA GLN A 22 22.89 -23.04 24.78
C GLN A 22 23.94 -21.92 24.91
N VAL A 23 23.63 -20.71 24.43
CA VAL A 23 24.57 -19.57 24.48
C VAL A 23 24.90 -19.20 25.92
N ILE A 24 23.92 -19.14 26.81
CA ILE A 24 24.16 -18.72 28.19
C ILE A 24 24.83 -19.83 29.00
N THR A 25 24.47 -21.10 28.80
CA THR A 25 25.15 -22.25 29.43
C THR A 25 26.62 -22.37 29.01
N THR A 26 26.99 -21.86 27.84
CA THR A 26 28.38 -21.84 27.34
C THR A 26 29.14 -20.56 27.66
N MET A 27 28.50 -19.52 28.23
CA MET A 27 29.17 -18.29 28.66
C MET A 27 29.81 -18.44 30.05
N PRO A 28 31.14 -18.31 30.21
CA PRO A 28 31.80 -18.48 31.51
C PRO A 28 31.29 -17.54 32.61
N THR A 29 30.82 -16.34 32.24
CA THR A 29 30.25 -15.35 33.17
C THR A 29 28.94 -15.80 33.82
N PHE A 30 28.17 -16.65 33.14
CA PHE A 30 26.88 -17.18 33.62
C PHE A 30 26.97 -18.61 34.15
N GLN A 31 28.09 -19.32 33.89
CA GLN A 31 28.31 -20.72 34.25
C GLN A 31 28.20 -21.02 35.77
N SER A 32 28.31 -20.01 36.63
CA SER A 32 28.09 -20.12 38.09
C SER A 32 26.64 -19.94 38.54
N PHE A 33 25.69 -19.70 37.62
CA PHE A 33 24.28 -19.40 37.92
C PHE A 33 23.36 -20.40 37.23
N SER A 34 22.44 -21.00 38.00
CA SER A 34 21.35 -21.81 37.45
C SER A 34 20.17 -20.89 37.11
N LEU A 35 20.01 -20.56 35.83
CA LEU A 35 18.88 -19.75 35.36
C LEU A 35 17.58 -20.54 35.38
N THR A 36 16.46 -19.86 35.64
CA THR A 36 15.14 -20.45 35.54
C THR A 36 14.64 -20.43 34.07
N PRO A 37 13.70 -21.31 33.69
CA PRO A 37 13.09 -21.29 32.36
C PRO A 37 12.52 -19.92 31.94
N ASN A 38 12.02 -19.16 32.91
CA ASN A 38 11.51 -17.79 32.70
C ASN A 38 12.60 -16.80 32.30
N GLU A 39 13.81 -16.94 32.84
CA GLU A 39 14.95 -16.07 32.51
C GLU A 39 15.55 -16.46 31.15
N ILE A 40 15.59 -17.75 30.82
CA ILE A 40 15.92 -18.21 29.47
C ILE A 40 14.91 -17.66 28.45
N ALA A 41 13.61 -17.67 28.76
CA ALA A 41 12.57 -17.10 27.91
C ALA A 41 12.72 -15.58 27.70
N TYR A 42 13.17 -14.82 28.71
CA TYR A 42 13.50 -13.39 28.52
C TYR A 42 14.68 -13.19 27.54
N ILE A 43 15.72 -14.03 27.63
CA ILE A 43 16.88 -13.96 26.74
C ILE A 43 16.50 -14.40 25.31
N ALA A 44 15.66 -15.42 25.18
CA ALA A 44 15.07 -15.84 23.90
C ALA A 44 14.27 -14.72 23.23
N LEU A 45 13.48 -13.96 24.00
CA LEU A 45 12.75 -12.78 23.49
C LEU A 45 13.70 -11.67 23.00
N HIS A 46 14.80 -11.43 23.70
CA HIS A 46 15.85 -10.52 23.19
C HIS A 46 16.52 -11.04 21.90
N PHE A 47 16.71 -12.36 21.76
CA PHE A 47 17.24 -12.98 20.55
C PHE A 47 16.26 -12.93 19.38
N MET A 48 14.95 -13.15 19.61
CA MET A 48 13.88 -12.95 18.63
C MET A 48 13.88 -11.51 18.11
N ALA A 49 13.88 -10.53 19.01
CA ALA A 49 13.93 -9.11 18.64
C ALA A 49 15.24 -8.73 17.92
N ALA A 50 16.36 -9.42 18.22
CA ALA A 50 17.62 -9.23 17.48
C ALA A 50 17.60 -9.88 16.09
N LYS A 51 16.94 -11.04 15.92
CA LYS A 51 16.72 -11.72 14.63
C LYS A 51 15.89 -10.84 13.70
N GLU A 52 14.85 -10.17 14.22
CA GLU A 52 14.02 -9.25 13.42
C GLU A 52 14.80 -8.00 13.00
N ARG A 53 15.48 -7.32 13.94
CA ARG A 53 16.38 -6.18 13.63
C ARG A 53 17.51 -6.54 12.65
N TYR A 54 17.85 -7.82 12.50
CA TYR A 54 18.84 -8.26 11.52
C TYR A 54 18.24 -8.46 10.12
N LYS A 55 16.93 -8.75 10.00
CA LYS A 55 16.21 -8.71 8.71
C LYS A 55 16.08 -7.27 8.22
N GLU A 56 15.70 -6.34 9.11
CA GLU A 56 15.57 -4.90 8.81
C GLU A 56 16.86 -4.28 8.24
N GLN A 57 18.03 -4.85 8.58
CA GLN A 57 19.35 -4.46 8.07
C GLN A 57 19.71 -5.07 6.70
N ARG A 58 18.86 -5.95 6.14
CA ARG A 58 19.07 -6.65 4.87
C ARG A 58 17.84 -6.56 3.96
N LYS A 59 17.31 -5.34 3.83
CA LYS A 59 16.24 -5.04 2.89
C LYS A 59 16.70 -5.26 1.44
N TYR A 60 15.86 -5.89 0.62
CA TYR A 60 16.05 -5.92 -0.84
C TYR A 60 15.79 -4.54 -1.44
N ASN A 61 16.61 -4.11 -2.41
CA ASN A 61 16.39 -2.87 -3.15
C ASN A 61 15.35 -3.13 -4.26
N VAL A 62 14.20 -2.48 -4.19
CA VAL A 62 13.07 -2.70 -5.11
C VAL A 62 12.83 -1.47 -5.99
N LEU A 63 12.61 -1.69 -7.28
CA LEU A 63 12.14 -0.67 -8.21
C LEU A 63 10.65 -0.90 -8.51
N VAL A 64 9.81 0.09 -8.23
CA VAL A 64 8.38 0.03 -8.55
C VAL A 64 8.13 0.71 -9.90
N ILE A 65 7.48 0.00 -10.83
CA ILE A 65 7.24 0.48 -12.20
C ILE A 65 5.74 0.52 -12.46
N CYS A 66 5.20 1.68 -12.84
CA CYS A 66 3.78 1.82 -13.15
C CYS A 66 3.53 2.21 -14.61
N ALA A 67 2.31 1.90 -15.09
CA ALA A 67 1.80 2.29 -16.41
C ALA A 67 2.26 3.71 -16.79
N THR A 68 1.86 4.66 -15.95
CA THR A 68 1.98 6.09 -16.14
C THR A 68 1.52 6.82 -14.88
N GLY A 69 2.28 7.82 -14.43
CA GLY A 69 1.82 8.79 -13.43
C GLY A 69 1.83 8.34 -11.97
N TYR A 70 1.73 9.34 -11.08
CA TYR A 70 2.00 9.23 -9.65
C TYR A 70 0.97 8.38 -8.87
N GLY A 71 -0.31 8.38 -9.26
CA GLY A 71 -1.41 7.81 -8.47
C GLY A 71 -1.34 6.29 -8.25
N SER A 72 -1.28 5.50 -9.33
CA SER A 72 -1.02 4.05 -9.22
C SER A 72 0.31 3.76 -8.51
N ALA A 73 1.31 4.62 -8.75
CA ALA A 73 2.64 4.51 -8.17
C ALA A 73 2.61 4.65 -6.64
N GLN A 74 1.91 5.65 -6.08
CA GLN A 74 1.81 5.81 -4.63
C GLN A 74 0.96 4.71 -3.98
N MET A 75 -0.15 4.28 -4.59
CA MET A 75 -0.95 3.17 -4.05
C MET A 75 -0.16 1.87 -3.95
N LEU A 76 0.58 1.52 -5.02
CA LEU A 76 1.43 0.33 -5.02
C LEU A 76 2.62 0.50 -4.05
N LYS A 77 3.25 1.67 -4.01
CA LYS A 77 4.32 2.01 -3.05
C LYS A 77 3.85 1.80 -1.60
N SER A 78 2.69 2.36 -1.24
CA SER A 78 2.16 2.28 0.13
C SER A 78 1.84 0.85 0.56
N ARG A 79 1.22 -0.01 -0.27
CA ARG A 79 1.03 -1.41 0.13
C ARG A 79 2.36 -2.15 0.24
N ILE A 80 3.28 -1.93 -0.69
CA ILE A 80 4.63 -2.51 -0.68
C ILE A 80 5.40 -2.09 0.60
N GLU A 81 5.24 -0.86 1.08
CA GLU A 81 5.83 -0.39 2.34
C GLU A 81 5.13 -0.97 3.58
N ASN A 82 3.80 -1.01 3.62
CA ASN A 82 3.03 -1.62 4.70
C ASN A 82 3.37 -3.13 4.86
N GLU A 83 3.30 -3.89 3.77
CA GLU A 83 3.29 -5.37 3.78
C GLU A 83 4.67 -6.04 3.67
N LEU A 84 5.67 -5.30 3.22
CA LEU A 84 7.03 -5.79 2.99
C LEU A 84 8.11 -4.86 3.56
N GLY A 85 7.77 -3.74 4.20
CA GLY A 85 8.72 -2.72 4.64
C GLY A 85 9.81 -3.18 5.62
N ASN A 86 9.66 -4.33 6.29
CA ASN A 86 10.71 -4.97 7.07
C ASN A 86 11.71 -5.81 6.23
N LEU A 87 11.31 -6.21 5.01
CA LEU A 87 12.07 -7.05 4.07
C LEU A 87 12.63 -6.27 2.87
N ILE A 88 12.10 -5.10 2.52
CA ILE A 88 12.49 -4.36 1.31
C ILE A 88 12.63 -2.85 1.54
N SER A 89 13.33 -2.20 0.60
CA SER A 89 13.51 -0.76 0.50
C SER A 89 13.20 -0.34 -0.93
N ILE A 90 12.13 0.44 -1.12
CA ILE A 90 11.82 1.00 -2.43
C ILE A 90 12.90 2.04 -2.76
N THR A 91 13.65 1.79 -3.82
CA THR A 91 14.76 2.66 -4.26
C THR A 91 14.26 3.80 -5.15
N ASP A 92 13.20 3.56 -5.91
CA ASP A 92 12.55 4.53 -6.79
C ASP A 92 11.16 4.04 -7.23
N VAL A 93 10.32 4.95 -7.71
CA VAL A 93 8.99 4.66 -8.26
C VAL A 93 8.82 5.41 -9.58
N ILE A 94 8.83 4.69 -10.70
CA ILE A 94 8.98 5.29 -12.04
C ILE A 94 7.85 4.91 -13.01
N GLY A 95 7.61 5.74 -14.02
CA GLY A 95 6.80 5.37 -15.18
C GLY A 95 7.54 4.42 -16.14
N TYR A 96 6.81 3.57 -16.86
CA TYR A 96 7.34 2.65 -17.88
C TYR A 96 8.31 3.32 -18.89
N TYR A 97 8.05 4.57 -19.26
CA TYR A 97 8.85 5.34 -20.22
C TYR A 97 10.17 5.88 -19.65
N GLU A 98 10.47 5.63 -18.37
CA GLU A 98 11.65 6.12 -17.64
C GLU A 98 12.67 5.01 -17.37
N ILE A 99 12.33 3.75 -17.69
CA ILE A 99 13.19 2.58 -17.50
C ILE A 99 14.49 2.76 -18.29
N ASN A 100 15.62 2.65 -17.59
CA ASN A 100 16.96 2.72 -18.18
C ASN A 100 18.00 2.03 -17.28
N ASP A 101 19.16 1.72 -17.85
CA ASP A 101 20.25 1.00 -17.19
C ASP A 101 20.77 1.67 -15.91
N GLU A 102 20.53 2.97 -15.68
CA GLU A 102 20.95 3.64 -14.44
C GLU A 102 19.96 3.40 -13.30
N LYS A 103 18.65 3.44 -13.58
CA LYS A 103 17.58 3.12 -12.61
C LYS A 103 17.58 1.64 -12.18
N LEU A 104 18.18 0.76 -12.99
CA LEU A 104 18.30 -0.68 -12.70
C LEU A 104 19.56 -1.05 -11.88
N LYS A 105 20.49 -0.12 -11.63
CA LYS A 105 21.74 -0.42 -10.91
C LYS A 105 21.50 -0.68 -9.41
N GLY A 106 21.78 -1.90 -8.97
CA GLY A 106 21.71 -2.29 -7.56
C GLY A 106 20.30 -2.63 -7.06
N ILE A 107 19.33 -2.73 -7.97
CA ILE A 107 17.99 -3.26 -7.72
C ILE A 107 18.05 -4.79 -7.70
N ASP A 108 17.45 -5.42 -6.68
CA ASP A 108 17.37 -6.87 -6.54
C ASP A 108 16.21 -7.47 -7.35
N PHE A 109 15.06 -6.77 -7.39
CA PHE A 109 13.91 -7.12 -8.24
C PHE A 109 12.98 -5.92 -8.53
N ILE A 110 12.13 -6.07 -9.54
CA ILE A 110 11.10 -5.12 -9.95
C ILE A 110 9.73 -5.60 -9.47
N VAL A 111 8.87 -4.67 -9.05
CA VAL A 111 7.42 -4.88 -8.94
C VAL A 111 6.72 -3.92 -9.89
N SER A 112 5.75 -4.38 -10.69
CA SER A 112 5.11 -3.54 -11.70
C SER A 112 3.60 -3.72 -11.81
N SER A 113 2.87 -2.60 -11.93
CA SER A 113 1.42 -2.59 -12.15
C SER A 113 0.98 -2.74 -13.62
N ILE A 114 1.89 -3.22 -14.48
CA ILE A 114 1.68 -3.48 -15.92
C ILE A 114 2.51 -4.69 -16.38
N ASP A 115 2.06 -5.34 -17.45
CA ASP A 115 2.84 -6.39 -18.13
C ASP A 115 4.12 -5.82 -18.77
N LEU A 116 5.27 -6.23 -18.23
CA LEU A 116 6.60 -5.89 -18.74
C LEU A 116 7.23 -7.01 -19.59
N SER A 117 6.51 -8.09 -19.92
CA SER A 117 7.03 -9.26 -20.67
C SER A 117 7.59 -8.93 -22.07
N ASN A 118 7.29 -7.73 -22.56
CA ASN A 118 7.81 -7.16 -23.81
C ASN A 118 9.28 -6.68 -23.69
N LEU A 119 9.82 -6.60 -22.48
CA LEU A 119 11.19 -6.19 -22.15
C LEU A 119 11.95 -7.35 -21.49
N ILE A 120 13.27 -7.36 -21.64
CA ILE A 120 14.15 -8.38 -21.06
C ILE A 120 14.92 -7.75 -19.90
N PHE A 121 14.75 -8.30 -18.69
CA PHE A 121 15.48 -7.90 -17.49
C PHE A 121 16.39 -9.03 -17.00
N ASN A 122 17.51 -8.65 -16.37
CA ASN A 122 18.43 -9.59 -15.71
C ASN A 122 18.11 -9.83 -14.23
N ILE A 123 17.00 -9.27 -13.74
CA ILE A 123 16.49 -9.37 -12.37
C ILE A 123 15.01 -9.82 -12.42
N PRO A 124 14.46 -10.42 -11.34
CA PRO A 124 13.05 -10.82 -11.30
C PRO A 124 12.12 -9.62 -11.50
N VAL A 125 10.96 -9.88 -12.14
CA VAL A 125 9.90 -8.92 -12.36
C VAL A 125 8.58 -9.54 -11.91
N PHE A 126 7.97 -8.97 -10.88
CA PHE A 126 6.63 -9.35 -10.42
C PHE A 126 5.62 -8.40 -11.05
N THR A 127 4.83 -8.90 -12.00
CA THR A 127 3.69 -8.16 -12.56
C THR A 127 2.48 -8.39 -11.66
N VAL A 128 1.90 -7.32 -11.13
CA VAL A 128 0.88 -7.35 -10.07
C VAL A 128 -0.21 -6.31 -10.31
N SER A 129 -1.30 -6.39 -9.55
CA SER A 129 -2.29 -5.33 -9.42
C SER A 129 -1.70 -4.04 -8.85
N VAL A 130 -2.45 -2.94 -8.90
CA VAL A 130 -2.03 -1.65 -8.30
C VAL A 130 -1.90 -1.73 -6.78
N PHE A 131 -2.40 -2.77 -6.14
CA PHE A 131 -2.38 -2.92 -4.69
C PHE A 131 -1.43 -3.98 -4.18
N LEU A 132 -0.99 -4.93 -4.99
CA LEU A 132 -0.39 -6.17 -4.53
C LEU A 132 -1.39 -6.95 -3.63
N THR A 133 -2.28 -7.72 -4.25
CA THR A 133 -3.29 -8.56 -3.55
C THR A 133 -2.60 -9.60 -2.67
N ASP A 134 -3.31 -10.18 -1.70
CA ASP A 134 -2.72 -11.16 -0.78
C ASP A 134 -2.12 -12.38 -1.50
N GLU A 135 -2.67 -12.80 -2.65
CA GLU A 135 -2.12 -13.88 -3.48
C GLU A 135 -0.81 -13.45 -4.16
N GLU A 136 -0.80 -12.28 -4.83
CA GLU A 136 0.40 -11.69 -5.43
C GLU A 136 1.49 -11.42 -4.38
N LEU A 137 1.08 -11.03 -3.18
CA LEU A 137 1.92 -10.78 -2.02
C LEU A 137 2.55 -12.07 -1.47
N GLN A 138 1.80 -13.18 -1.42
CA GLN A 138 2.39 -14.48 -1.09
C GLN A 138 3.33 -14.97 -2.20
N GLU A 139 3.06 -14.70 -3.47
CA GLU A 139 3.99 -15.03 -4.57
C GLU A 139 5.31 -14.27 -4.43
N ILE A 140 5.28 -12.97 -4.12
CA ILE A 140 6.48 -12.20 -3.81
C ILE A 140 7.15 -12.74 -2.54
N LYS A 141 6.44 -12.88 -1.41
CA LYS A 141 7.00 -13.37 -0.12
C LYS A 141 7.65 -14.75 -0.26
N HIS A 142 7.06 -15.65 -1.06
CA HIS A 142 7.64 -16.95 -1.40
C HIS A 142 8.89 -16.80 -2.28
N SER A 143 8.81 -16.04 -3.36
CA SER A 143 9.91 -15.88 -4.32
C SER A 143 11.15 -15.22 -3.72
N ILE A 144 10.98 -14.15 -2.92
CA ILE A 144 12.09 -13.49 -2.22
C ILE A 144 12.71 -14.36 -1.12
N SER A 145 12.03 -15.42 -0.65
CA SER A 145 12.63 -16.38 0.29
C SER A 145 13.71 -17.26 -0.37
N HIS A 146 13.71 -17.35 -1.70
CA HIS A 146 14.70 -18.11 -2.48
C HIS A 146 15.82 -17.22 -3.06
N LEU A 147 15.63 -15.89 -3.09
CA LEU A 147 16.64 -14.92 -3.51
C LEU A 147 17.74 -14.77 -2.44
N ASN A 148 18.68 -15.71 -2.40
CA ASN A 148 19.88 -15.63 -1.55
C ASN A 148 20.80 -14.49 -2.03
N THR A 149 20.50 -13.24 -1.65
CA THR A 149 21.18 -12.05 -2.19
C THR A 149 22.55 -11.79 -1.57
N SER A 150 23.46 -11.39 -2.46
CA SER A 150 24.76 -10.83 -2.12
C SER A 150 24.63 -9.36 -1.73
N THR A 151 24.86 -9.08 -0.46
CA THR A 151 25.34 -7.82 0.13
C THR A 151 25.21 -6.53 -0.70
N SER A 152 24.27 -5.64 -0.32
CA SER A 152 24.37 -4.20 -0.59
C SER A 152 23.73 -3.38 0.54
N LEU A 153 24.53 -3.04 1.55
CA LEU A 153 24.09 -2.21 2.67
C LEU A 153 23.99 -0.73 2.26
N ARG A 154 22.76 -0.23 2.16
CA ARG A 154 22.46 1.20 2.28
C ARG A 154 21.35 1.38 3.31
N LYS A 155 21.64 2.16 4.36
CA LYS A 155 20.59 2.85 5.10
C LYS A 155 20.07 3.98 4.21
N MET A 156 18.79 3.95 3.90
CA MET A 156 18.02 5.19 3.75
C MET A 156 17.23 5.35 5.05
N GLU A 157 17.59 6.39 5.81
CA GLU A 157 16.78 6.92 6.90
C GLU A 157 16.06 8.13 6.31
N ASP A 158 14.86 7.93 5.78
CA ASP A 158 13.97 9.04 5.43
C ASP A 158 13.25 9.50 6.70
N GLU A 159 13.86 10.47 7.40
CA GLU A 159 13.13 11.38 8.28
C GLU A 159 12.42 12.45 7.42
N THR A 160 11.51 12.02 6.55
CA THR A 160 10.49 12.93 6.00
C THR A 160 9.49 13.23 7.10
N SER A 161 9.23 14.50 7.37
CA SER A 161 8.13 14.90 8.25
C SER A 161 6.80 14.62 7.55
N GLU A 162 6.27 13.42 7.77
CA GLU A 162 4.97 13.00 7.22
C GLU A 162 3.89 14.01 7.62
N LEU A 163 3.12 14.47 6.64
CA LEU A 163 1.91 15.23 6.90
C LEU A 163 0.88 14.25 7.48
N SER A 164 0.09 14.66 8.49
CA SER A 164 -1.01 13.80 8.90
C SER A 164 -2.11 13.82 7.84
N VAL A 165 -2.82 12.70 7.67
CA VAL A 165 -4.02 12.61 6.80
C VAL A 165 -5.02 13.75 7.10
N ARG A 166 -5.11 14.17 8.38
CA ARG A 166 -5.96 15.28 8.84
C ARG A 166 -5.55 16.65 8.31
N GLU A 167 -4.28 16.87 7.98
CA GLU A 167 -3.77 18.15 7.46
C GLU A 167 -3.97 18.26 5.94
N VAL A 168 -3.91 17.16 5.20
CA VAL A 168 -3.99 17.16 3.72
C VAL A 168 -5.37 16.81 3.16
N PHE A 169 -6.26 16.21 3.95
CA PHE A 169 -7.59 15.78 3.47
C PHE A 169 -8.43 16.93 2.90
N ASP A 170 -8.47 18.10 3.55
CA ASP A 170 -9.34 19.21 3.14
C ASP A 170 -8.88 19.92 1.85
N ASP A 171 -7.63 19.71 1.41
CA ASP A 171 -7.14 20.19 0.11
C ASP A 171 -7.58 19.27 -1.05
N TYR A 172 -7.76 17.97 -0.78
CA TYR A 172 -8.12 16.96 -1.78
C TYR A 172 -9.62 16.64 -1.83
N PHE A 173 -10.31 16.62 -0.70
CA PHE A 173 -11.71 16.20 -0.60
C PHE A 173 -12.62 17.40 -0.35
N SER A 174 -13.67 17.57 -1.15
CA SER A 174 -14.71 18.56 -0.87
C SER A 174 -16.12 17.99 -0.88
N LYS A 175 -17.01 18.68 -0.16
CA LYS A 175 -18.43 18.35 0.00
C LYS A 175 -19.19 18.36 -1.33
N GLU A 176 -18.76 19.17 -2.29
CA GLU A 176 -19.30 19.25 -3.65
C GLU A 176 -18.95 18.04 -4.51
N ALA A 177 -17.89 17.30 -4.13
CA ALA A 177 -17.42 16.09 -4.79
C ALA A 177 -17.75 14.79 -4.03
N PHE A 178 -18.50 14.88 -2.93
CA PHE A 178 -18.98 13.74 -2.15
C PHE A 178 -20.45 13.44 -2.47
N PHE A 179 -20.77 12.17 -2.74
CA PHE A 179 -22.11 11.72 -3.08
C PHE A 179 -22.49 10.41 -2.39
N ILE A 180 -23.76 10.30 -2.01
CA ILE A 180 -24.42 9.04 -1.72
C ILE A 180 -25.38 8.79 -2.90
N LEU A 181 -25.31 7.61 -3.51
CA LEU A 181 -26.00 7.25 -4.74
C LEU A 181 -26.75 5.92 -4.57
N SER A 182 -27.81 5.73 -5.37
CA SER A 182 -28.42 4.43 -5.57
C SER A 182 -29.07 4.29 -6.94
N ASN A 183 -29.22 3.05 -7.42
CA ASN A 183 -29.83 2.70 -8.71
C ASN A 183 -29.12 3.40 -9.89
N VAL A 184 -27.78 3.38 -9.89
CA VAL A 184 -26.91 4.08 -10.87
C VAL A 184 -26.00 3.11 -11.60
N SER A 185 -25.73 3.38 -12.88
CA SER A 185 -24.71 2.66 -13.65
C SER A 185 -23.30 3.24 -13.43
N LYS A 186 -22.26 2.42 -13.69
CA LYS A 186 -20.84 2.84 -13.67
C LYS A 186 -20.60 4.12 -14.46
N ASP A 187 -21.17 4.21 -15.66
CA ASP A 187 -21.02 5.36 -16.55
C ASP A 187 -21.63 6.65 -15.95
N GLU A 188 -22.73 6.55 -15.20
CA GLU A 188 -23.37 7.68 -14.51
C GLU A 188 -22.57 8.12 -13.27
N VAL A 189 -22.06 7.16 -12.48
CA VAL A 189 -21.18 7.44 -11.33
C VAL A 189 -19.93 8.18 -11.80
N LEU A 190 -19.22 7.63 -12.79
CA LEU A 190 -17.98 8.22 -13.30
C LEU A 190 -18.23 9.62 -13.90
N ARG A 191 -19.29 9.82 -14.69
CA ARG A 191 -19.66 11.15 -15.21
C ARG A 191 -19.98 12.15 -14.10
N LYS A 192 -20.65 11.72 -13.03
CA LYS A 192 -21.03 12.58 -11.90
C LYS A 192 -19.81 13.02 -11.09
N LEU A 193 -18.87 12.10 -10.82
CA LEU A 193 -17.62 12.37 -10.11
C LEU A 193 -16.65 13.23 -10.95
N VAL A 194 -16.49 12.96 -12.24
CA VAL A 194 -15.67 13.81 -13.13
C VAL A 194 -16.25 15.22 -13.25
N LYS A 195 -17.58 15.36 -13.22
CA LYS A 195 -18.26 16.66 -13.30
C LYS A 195 -18.23 17.48 -12.01
N SER A 196 -18.15 16.86 -10.82
CA SER A 196 -18.03 17.65 -9.59
C SER A 196 -16.71 18.41 -9.51
N ILE A 197 -15.65 17.84 -10.09
CA ILE A 197 -14.29 18.41 -10.09
C ILE A 197 -14.00 19.30 -11.31
N SER A 198 -14.86 19.34 -12.34
CA SER A 198 -14.61 20.08 -13.59
C SER A 198 -14.77 21.61 -13.48
N LYS A 199 -15.31 22.12 -12.37
CA LYS A 199 -15.73 23.52 -12.16
C LYS A 199 -14.65 24.59 -12.44
N HIS A 200 -13.37 24.25 -12.27
CA HIS A 200 -12.23 25.17 -12.45
C HIS A 200 -11.31 24.75 -13.61
N GLU A 201 -11.75 23.78 -14.42
CA GLU A 201 -11.00 23.20 -15.52
C GLU A 201 -11.51 23.71 -16.88
N ASN A 202 -10.87 23.26 -17.96
CA ASN A 202 -11.23 23.63 -19.34
C ASN A 202 -12.35 22.75 -19.91
N ASP A 203 -13.06 23.23 -20.94
CA ASP A 203 -14.20 22.55 -21.59
C ASP A 203 -13.93 21.11 -22.08
N GLN A 204 -12.66 20.71 -22.27
CA GLN A 204 -12.29 19.36 -22.70
C GLN A 204 -11.97 18.42 -21.53
N PHE A 205 -11.89 18.94 -20.29
CA PHE A 205 -11.50 18.20 -19.10
C PHE A 205 -12.37 16.95 -18.89
N GLU A 206 -13.70 17.09 -18.83
CA GLU A 206 -14.58 15.95 -18.49
C GLU A 206 -14.38 14.78 -19.46
N LYS A 207 -14.31 15.07 -20.77
CA LYS A 207 -14.07 14.06 -21.80
C LYS A 207 -12.67 13.45 -21.66
N ARG A 208 -11.62 14.29 -21.60
CA ARG A 208 -10.22 13.82 -21.52
C ARG A 208 -9.97 13.00 -20.26
N MET A 209 -10.60 13.37 -19.15
CA MET A 209 -10.52 12.67 -17.88
C MET A 209 -11.13 11.27 -17.98
N LEU A 210 -12.35 11.13 -18.52
CA LEU A 210 -12.99 9.83 -18.79
C LEU A 210 -12.19 8.98 -19.80
N ASP A 211 -11.69 9.58 -20.89
CA ASP A 211 -10.87 8.88 -21.90
C ASP A 211 -9.56 8.35 -21.29
N MET A 212 -8.88 9.13 -20.42
CA MET A 212 -7.66 8.71 -19.71
C MET A 212 -7.92 7.65 -18.63
N MET A 213 -9.07 7.68 -17.95
CA MET A 213 -9.49 6.63 -17.02
C MET A 213 -9.73 5.30 -17.74
N LYS A 214 -10.47 5.33 -18.86
CA LYS A 214 -10.76 4.13 -19.65
C LYS A 214 -9.49 3.50 -20.24
N GLN A 215 -8.49 4.30 -20.59
CA GLN A 215 -7.17 3.80 -20.98
C GLN A 215 -6.44 3.16 -19.78
N ARG A 216 -6.49 3.76 -18.59
CA ARG A 216 -5.85 3.21 -17.39
C ARG A 216 -6.46 1.87 -16.96
N GLU A 217 -7.78 1.78 -16.93
CA GLU A 217 -8.54 0.58 -16.56
C GLU A 217 -8.28 -0.59 -17.53
N ALA A 218 -8.07 -0.30 -18.82
CA ALA A 218 -7.74 -1.32 -19.82
C ALA A 218 -6.30 -1.89 -19.71
N MET A 219 -5.47 -1.41 -18.77
CA MET A 219 -4.09 -1.87 -18.58
C MET A 219 -3.90 -2.77 -17.35
N SER A 220 -4.67 -2.54 -16.28
CA SER A 220 -4.69 -3.34 -15.04
C SER A 220 -5.88 -2.88 -14.19
N SER A 221 -6.37 -3.74 -13.29
CA SER A 221 -7.53 -3.45 -12.44
C SER A 221 -7.37 -2.17 -11.62
N ILE A 222 -8.51 -1.52 -11.39
CA ILE A 222 -8.67 -0.33 -10.52
C ILE A 222 -9.67 -0.61 -9.39
N ILE A 223 -9.88 -1.90 -9.07
CA ILE A 223 -10.77 -2.40 -8.02
C ILE A 223 -9.95 -2.99 -6.87
N PHE A 224 -10.47 -2.78 -5.66
CA PHE A 224 -9.82 -2.92 -4.36
C PHE A 224 -10.71 -3.74 -3.43
N GLY A 225 -10.22 -4.92 -3.04
CA GLY A 225 -11.06 -5.97 -2.48
C GLY A 225 -12.23 -6.31 -3.43
N GLU A 226 -13.42 -6.52 -2.87
CA GLU A 226 -14.64 -6.77 -3.65
C GLU A 226 -15.51 -5.51 -3.85
N HIS A 227 -15.22 -4.41 -3.13
CA HIS A 227 -16.18 -3.33 -2.89
C HIS A 227 -15.67 -1.90 -3.15
N ILE A 228 -14.36 -1.68 -3.27
CA ILE A 228 -13.78 -0.34 -3.44
C ILE A 228 -13.27 -0.18 -4.88
N ALA A 229 -13.52 0.96 -5.51
CA ALA A 229 -12.98 1.32 -6.82
C ALA A 229 -12.21 2.64 -6.74
N VAL A 230 -11.02 2.74 -7.35
CA VAL A 230 -10.26 4.00 -7.44
C VAL A 230 -9.97 4.36 -8.91
N PRO A 231 -10.99 4.81 -9.67
CA PRO A 231 -10.80 5.28 -11.03
C PRO A 231 -9.92 6.53 -11.05
N HIS A 232 -8.86 6.50 -11.87
CA HIS A 232 -7.88 7.58 -11.96
C HIS A 232 -7.32 7.65 -13.40
N PRO A 233 -6.81 8.81 -13.85
CA PRO A 233 -6.41 8.96 -15.23
C PRO A 233 -5.02 8.36 -15.45
N MET A 234 -4.79 7.83 -16.65
CA MET A 234 -3.46 7.39 -17.11
C MET A 234 -2.41 8.49 -16.91
N LYS A 235 -2.70 9.76 -17.24
CA LYS A 235 -1.83 10.91 -16.95
C LYS A 235 -2.65 12.05 -16.35
N ALA A 236 -2.04 12.85 -15.47
CA ALA A 236 -2.67 14.02 -14.87
C ALA A 236 -3.38 14.90 -15.92
N VAL A 237 -4.61 15.31 -15.61
CA VAL A 237 -5.51 16.05 -16.52
C VAL A 237 -5.89 17.41 -15.95
N GLY A 238 -6.09 17.50 -14.63
CA GLY A 238 -6.52 18.72 -13.96
C GLY A 238 -5.36 19.66 -13.60
N SER A 239 -5.68 20.94 -13.46
CA SER A 239 -4.84 21.93 -12.79
C SER A 239 -4.71 21.66 -11.29
N LYS A 240 -5.72 21.03 -10.68
CA LYS A 240 -5.73 20.66 -9.25
C LYS A 240 -5.81 19.15 -9.02
N HIS A 241 -5.27 18.74 -7.88
CA HIS A 241 -5.50 17.42 -7.32
C HIS A 241 -6.89 17.36 -6.64
N HIS A 242 -7.53 16.19 -6.63
CA HIS A 242 -8.82 16.00 -5.96
C HIS A 242 -9.16 14.51 -5.77
N PHE A 243 -9.91 14.19 -4.72
CA PHE A 243 -10.67 12.96 -4.57
C PHE A 243 -12.17 13.26 -4.59
N ALA A 244 -12.88 12.70 -5.57
CA ALA A 244 -14.35 12.72 -5.62
C ALA A 244 -14.89 11.35 -5.20
N VAL A 245 -15.83 11.32 -4.25
CA VAL A 245 -16.27 10.09 -3.59
C VAL A 245 -17.74 9.80 -3.90
N ALA A 246 -18.04 8.55 -4.28
CA ALA A 246 -19.40 8.03 -4.28
C ALA A 246 -19.53 6.82 -3.34
N LEU A 247 -20.50 6.88 -2.43
CA LEU A 247 -20.99 5.75 -1.65
C LEU A 247 -22.25 5.20 -2.34
N ILE A 248 -22.25 3.93 -2.70
CA ILE A 248 -23.36 3.24 -3.37
C ILE A 248 -24.14 2.41 -2.35
N GLN A 249 -25.44 2.62 -2.27
CA GLN A 249 -26.31 1.92 -1.30
C GLN A 249 -26.73 0.52 -1.81
N ASP A 250 -26.91 0.37 -3.11
CA ASP A 250 -27.18 -0.90 -3.82
C ASP A 250 -25.89 -1.47 -4.45
N GLU A 251 -25.99 -2.39 -5.41
CA GLU A 251 -24.83 -3.07 -6.02
C GLU A 251 -24.41 -2.40 -7.32
N LEU A 252 -23.24 -1.76 -7.35
CA LEU A 252 -22.69 -1.20 -8.58
C LEU A 252 -21.92 -2.28 -9.35
N LEU A 253 -22.55 -2.84 -10.39
CA LEU A 253 -21.88 -3.65 -11.39
C LEU A 253 -20.81 -2.82 -12.11
N TRP A 254 -19.54 -3.20 -11.93
CA TRP A 254 -18.40 -2.52 -12.54
C TRP A 254 -17.94 -3.20 -13.83
N ASP A 255 -17.90 -4.52 -13.80
CA ASP A 255 -17.69 -5.48 -14.89
C ASP A 255 -18.06 -6.90 -14.40
N ASP A 256 -17.90 -7.91 -15.26
CA ASP A 256 -18.29 -9.30 -14.97
C ASP A 256 -17.51 -9.96 -13.80
N GLN A 257 -16.38 -9.40 -13.37
CA GLN A 257 -15.61 -9.88 -12.20
C GLN A 257 -16.01 -9.16 -10.92
N TYR A 258 -16.43 -7.90 -11.01
CA TYR A 258 -16.73 -7.04 -9.87
C TYR A 258 -18.20 -6.55 -9.89
N PRO A 259 -19.16 -7.38 -9.43
CA PRO A 259 -20.59 -7.09 -9.53
C PRO A 259 -21.15 -6.15 -8.45
N SER A 260 -20.44 -5.94 -7.34
CA SER A 260 -20.98 -5.25 -6.15
C SER A 260 -19.99 -4.23 -5.56
N ILE A 261 -19.60 -3.23 -6.36
CA ILE A 261 -18.86 -2.07 -5.86
C ILE A 261 -19.78 -1.22 -4.97
N LYS A 262 -19.20 -0.70 -3.87
CA LYS A 262 -19.89 0.07 -2.82
C LYS A 262 -19.25 1.43 -2.57
N ILE A 263 -17.94 1.58 -2.73
CA ILE A 263 -17.22 2.84 -2.53
C ILE A 263 -16.41 3.16 -3.79
N VAL A 264 -16.51 4.38 -4.32
CA VAL A 264 -15.74 4.84 -5.48
C VAL A 264 -14.98 6.11 -5.11
N PHE A 265 -13.65 6.04 -5.08
CA PHE A 265 -12.76 7.20 -4.92
C PHE A 265 -12.18 7.59 -6.28
N LEU A 266 -12.80 8.52 -7.00
CA LEU A 266 -12.20 9.05 -8.22
C LEU A 266 -11.03 9.97 -7.86
N MET A 267 -9.81 9.57 -8.25
CA MET A 267 -8.57 10.29 -7.97
C MET A 267 -8.13 11.10 -9.19
N SER A 268 -8.15 12.43 -9.06
CA SER A 268 -7.57 13.36 -10.03
C SER A 268 -6.22 13.87 -9.53
N MET A 269 -5.17 13.69 -10.33
CA MET A 269 -3.85 14.28 -10.07
C MET A 269 -3.73 15.65 -10.75
N SER A 270 -3.08 16.59 -10.07
CA SER A 270 -2.64 17.86 -10.67
C SER A 270 -1.50 17.64 -11.66
N ILE A 271 -1.46 18.46 -12.72
CA ILE A 271 -0.28 18.63 -13.59
C ILE A 271 0.84 19.49 -12.95
N HIS A 272 0.65 19.97 -11.71
CA HIS A 272 1.58 20.81 -10.96
C HIS A 272 2.13 20.06 -9.74
N GLU A 273 1.44 20.14 -8.60
CA GLU A 273 1.90 19.63 -7.29
C GLU A 273 0.86 18.68 -6.68
N ASN A 274 1.34 17.60 -6.04
CA ASN A 274 0.52 16.50 -5.53
C ASN A 274 1.01 16.06 -4.13
N ASP A 275 1.45 17.03 -3.34
CA ASP A 275 1.87 16.84 -1.94
C ASP A 275 0.68 16.36 -1.11
N GLY A 276 0.89 15.52 -0.10
CA GLY A 276 -0.20 14.88 0.66
C GLY A 276 -0.89 13.71 -0.05
N LEU A 277 -0.58 13.44 -1.33
CA LEU A 277 -1.16 12.29 -2.05
C LEU A 277 -0.70 10.94 -1.48
N PRO A 278 0.60 10.69 -1.15
CA PRO A 278 1.04 9.42 -0.55
C PRO A 278 0.26 9.04 0.71
N GLU A 279 0.07 10.01 1.61
CA GLU A 279 -0.66 9.91 2.87
C GLU A 279 -2.12 9.48 2.64
N LEU A 280 -2.80 10.12 1.70
CA LEU A 280 -4.19 9.84 1.35
C LEU A 280 -4.34 8.53 0.57
N THR A 281 -3.39 8.17 -0.30
CA THR A 281 -3.37 6.85 -0.95
C THR A 281 -3.12 5.74 0.06
N SER A 282 -2.23 5.95 1.04
CA SER A 282 -1.97 4.98 2.11
C SER A 282 -3.22 4.77 2.97
N ALA A 283 -3.96 5.82 3.32
CA ALA A 283 -5.26 5.66 4.00
C ALA A 283 -6.30 4.89 3.15
N ILE A 284 -6.36 5.12 1.83
CA ILE A 284 -7.27 4.35 0.96
C ILE A 284 -6.83 2.88 0.84
N VAL A 285 -5.53 2.57 0.92
CA VAL A 285 -4.99 1.21 0.97
C VAL A 285 -5.37 0.52 2.28
N ASP A 286 -5.11 1.14 3.42
CA ASP A 286 -5.44 0.59 4.76
C ASP A 286 -6.95 0.32 4.93
N LEU A 287 -7.81 1.16 4.34
CA LEU A 287 -9.27 0.99 4.38
C LEU A 287 -9.73 -0.34 3.76
N VAL A 288 -8.96 -0.93 2.83
CA VAL A 288 -9.32 -2.19 2.17
C VAL A 288 -9.41 -3.35 3.17
N ASP A 289 -8.57 -3.35 4.21
CA ASP A 289 -8.50 -4.41 5.21
C ASP A 289 -9.40 -4.14 6.45
N GLU A 290 -10.14 -3.02 6.47
CA GLU A 290 -11.01 -2.57 7.57
C GLU A 290 -12.52 -2.67 7.22
N PRO A 291 -13.11 -3.89 7.14
CA PRO A 291 -14.50 -4.08 6.72
C PRO A 291 -15.50 -3.40 7.67
N ASP A 292 -15.25 -3.42 8.98
CA ASP A 292 -16.04 -2.70 10.00
C ASP A 292 -16.10 -1.19 9.71
N LEU A 293 -15.03 -0.61 9.15
CA LEU A 293 -14.97 0.82 8.81
C LEU A 293 -15.62 1.10 7.45
N GLN A 294 -15.51 0.18 6.49
CA GLN A 294 -16.26 0.23 5.23
C GLN A 294 -17.78 0.21 5.47
N GLU A 295 -18.28 -0.67 6.35
CA GLU A 295 -19.72 -0.69 6.72
C GLU A 295 -20.15 0.64 7.38
N GLN A 296 -19.36 1.17 8.31
CA GLN A 296 -19.61 2.48 8.92
C GLN A 296 -19.61 3.61 7.87
N MET A 297 -18.72 3.58 6.88
CA MET A 297 -18.70 4.56 5.78
C MET A 297 -19.95 4.45 4.92
N LEU A 298 -20.41 3.25 4.57
CA LEU A 298 -21.62 3.04 3.76
C LEU A 298 -22.91 3.46 4.49
N ALA A 299 -22.90 3.49 5.82
CA ALA A 299 -23.97 4.01 6.66
C ALA A 299 -24.01 5.55 6.83
N CYS A 300 -22.99 6.27 6.34
CA CYS A 300 -22.92 7.74 6.45
C CYS A 300 -24.04 8.44 5.67
N GLN A 301 -24.55 9.53 6.24
CA GLN A 301 -25.54 10.42 5.62
C GLN A 301 -24.96 11.79 5.27
N SER A 302 -23.72 12.10 5.66
CA SER A 302 -23.04 13.36 5.31
C SER A 302 -21.53 13.23 5.09
N PHE A 303 -20.98 14.22 4.38
CA PHE A 303 -19.54 14.39 4.18
C PHE A 303 -18.77 14.53 5.51
N GLU A 304 -19.38 15.14 6.54
CA GLU A 304 -18.72 15.35 7.83
C GLU A 304 -18.57 14.03 8.61
N GLU A 305 -19.57 13.14 8.51
CA GLU A 305 -19.49 11.77 9.05
C GLU A 305 -18.41 10.97 8.31
N PHE A 306 -18.43 10.99 6.98
CA PHE A 306 -17.42 10.32 6.15
C PHE A 306 -15.99 10.79 6.47
N ARG A 307 -15.76 12.12 6.53
CA ARG A 307 -14.49 12.74 6.93
C ARG A 307 -14.05 12.30 8.32
N THR A 308 -14.99 12.24 9.28
CA THR A 308 -14.73 11.76 10.64
C THR A 308 -14.36 10.28 10.70
N LEU A 309 -14.87 9.45 9.78
CA LEU A 309 -14.46 8.04 9.66
C LEU A 309 -13.13 7.88 8.91
N PHE A 310 -12.90 8.66 7.86
CA PHE A 310 -11.65 8.61 7.08
C PHE A 310 -10.42 8.94 7.95
N PHE A 311 -10.55 9.88 8.90
CA PHE A 311 -9.48 10.16 9.87
C PHE A 311 -9.15 8.96 10.77
N LYS A 312 -10.13 8.12 11.13
CA LYS A 312 -9.90 6.94 12.01
C LYS A 312 -8.99 5.87 11.38
N ILE A 313 -8.84 5.87 10.06
CA ILE A 313 -8.01 4.88 9.33
C ILE A 313 -6.58 4.87 9.89
N LYS A 314 -5.99 6.04 10.13
CA LYS A 314 -4.62 6.22 10.62
C LYS A 314 -4.55 6.53 12.13
N GLU A 315 -5.57 6.14 12.91
CA GLU A 315 -5.65 6.38 14.37
C GLU A 315 -5.61 5.08 15.20
N ARG A 316 -4.95 4.05 14.68
CA ARG A 316 -4.74 2.73 15.32
C ARG A 316 -3.26 2.37 15.42
#